data_AF-A0A367Q8Y2-F1
#
_entry.id   AF-A0A367Q8Y2-F1
#
_cell.length_a   1.000
_cell.length_b   1.000
_cell.length_c   1.000
_cell.angle_alpha   90.00
_cell.angle_beta   90.00
_cell.angle_gamma   90.00
#
_symmetry.space_group_name_H-M   'P 1'
#
loop_
_entity.id
_entity.type
_entity.pdbx_description
1 polymer ?
#
loop_
_entity_poly.entity_id
_entity_poly.type
_entity_poly.pdbx_seq_one_letter_code
_entity_poly.pdbx_strand_id
1 'polypeptide(L)'
;MNNLDRLLTILKEQADLIDKLNTRSDFQYKSTQRLVLDYGKHFVTKVKSPFKGKPKSCFENCLKALINFPKLNYCEGFAISDDVDIAVSHAWLVNNDGELIDPTWIGERFKGSTYFGLVFTEDFVREIAQKTKCYGILDNDFMNEHQLLREGFPPHALHPIFHSSVNVPE
;
A
#
# COMPACT_ATOMS: atom_id res chain seq x y z
N MET A 1 19.41 -13.04 3.85
CA MET A 1 17.97 -12.74 3.68
C MET A 1 17.89 -11.52 2.79
N ASN A 2 17.14 -11.54 1.69
CA ASN A 2 16.97 -10.35 0.85
C ASN A 2 15.96 -9.38 1.50
N ASN A 3 15.84 -8.16 0.99
CA ASN A 3 14.93 -7.16 1.58
C ASN A 3 13.45 -7.52 1.48
N LEU A 4 13.04 -8.31 0.49
CA LEU A 4 11.66 -8.81 0.39
C LEU A 4 11.35 -9.81 1.50
N ASP A 5 12.20 -10.82 1.69
CA ASP A 5 12.05 -11.81 2.75
C ASP A 5 12.02 -11.13 4.12
N ARG A 6 12.90 -10.12 4.32
CA ARG A 6 12.95 -9.33 5.55
C ARG A 6 11.65 -8.54 5.77
N LEU A 7 11.16 -7.85 4.74
CA LEU A 7 9.90 -7.12 4.79
C LEU A 7 8.73 -8.05 5.12
N LEU A 8 8.58 -9.16 4.40
CA LEU A 8 7.49 -10.12 4.61
C LEU A 8 7.56 -10.77 6.00
N THR A 9 8.76 -11.05 6.50
CA THR A 9 8.95 -11.57 7.86
C THR A 9 8.45 -10.57 8.91
N ILE A 10 8.85 -9.30 8.81
CA ILE A 10 8.39 -8.24 9.73
C ILE A 10 6.87 -8.11 9.69
N LEU A 11 6.26 -8.08 8.50
CA LEU A 11 4.81 -7.96 8.36
C LEU A 11 4.09 -9.16 8.99
N LYS A 12 4.60 -10.37 8.76
CA LYS A 12 4.02 -11.59 9.29
C LYS A 12 4.12 -11.65 10.82
N GLU A 13 5.27 -11.33 11.38
CA GLU A 13 5.45 -11.30 12.85
C GLU A 13 4.52 -10.28 13.50
N GLN A 14 4.36 -9.09 12.91
CA GLN A 14 3.41 -8.08 13.37
C GLN A 14 1.96 -8.57 13.27
N ALA A 15 1.56 -9.13 12.12
CA ALA A 15 0.22 -9.67 11.93
C ALA A 15 -0.09 -10.79 12.93
N ASP A 16 0.81 -11.76 13.08
CA ASP A 16 0.65 -12.90 14.00
C ASP A 16 0.59 -12.45 15.47
N LEU A 17 1.36 -11.42 15.86
CA LEU A 17 1.29 -10.84 17.19
C LEU A 17 -0.05 -10.15 17.45
N ILE A 18 -0.52 -9.33 16.50
CA ILE A 18 -1.82 -8.65 16.61
C ILE A 18 -2.95 -9.68 16.62
N ASP A 19 -2.87 -10.73 15.81
CA ASP A 19 -3.89 -11.79 15.75
C ASP A 19 -4.07 -12.51 17.09
N LYS A 20 -2.97 -12.65 17.85
CA LYS A 20 -2.96 -13.23 19.21
C LYS A 20 -3.51 -12.27 20.27
N LEU A 21 -3.20 -10.98 20.17
CA LEU A 21 -3.54 -9.98 21.20
C LEU A 21 -4.93 -9.38 21.00
N ASN A 22 -5.36 -9.21 19.75
CA ASN A 22 -6.63 -8.60 19.42
C ASN A 22 -7.76 -9.64 19.50
N THR A 23 -8.65 -9.47 20.47
CA THR A 23 -9.77 -10.39 20.73
C THR A 23 -11.01 -10.08 19.89
N ARG A 24 -11.01 -9.03 19.06
CA ARG A 24 -12.13 -8.71 18.17
C ARG A 24 -12.30 -9.82 17.14
N SER A 25 -13.48 -10.42 17.12
CA SER A 25 -13.85 -11.51 16.21
C SER A 25 -14.80 -11.05 15.10
N ASP A 26 -15.31 -9.83 15.18
CA ASP A 26 -16.23 -9.20 14.23
C ASP A 26 -15.53 -8.55 13.03
N PHE A 27 -14.19 -8.55 13.02
CA PHE A 27 -13.39 -8.01 11.93
C PHE A 27 -12.83 -9.16 11.10
N GLN A 28 -13.00 -9.12 9.78
CA GLN A 28 -12.38 -10.10 8.88
C GLN A 28 -10.84 -10.08 8.99
N TYR A 29 -10.25 -8.90 9.16
CA TYR A 29 -8.81 -8.68 9.35
C TYR A 29 -8.54 -7.92 10.64
N LYS A 30 -7.63 -8.44 11.47
CA LYS A 30 -7.27 -7.78 12.75
C LYS A 30 -6.19 -6.71 12.59
N SER A 31 -5.52 -6.65 11.43
CA SER A 31 -4.45 -5.70 11.14
C SER A 31 -4.34 -5.40 9.65
N THR A 32 -3.85 -4.21 9.33
CA THR A 32 -3.47 -3.82 7.96
C THR A 32 -2.37 -4.72 7.40
N GLN A 33 -1.46 -5.21 8.25
CA GLN A 33 -0.40 -6.14 7.86
C GLN A 33 -0.98 -7.45 7.33
N ARG A 34 -1.98 -8.04 8.01
CA ARG A 34 -2.66 -9.25 7.52
C ARG A 34 -3.36 -8.97 6.19
N LEU A 35 -4.11 -7.87 6.12
CA LEU A 35 -4.81 -7.47 4.89
C LEU A 35 -3.83 -7.29 3.71
N VAL A 36 -2.71 -6.59 3.91
CA VAL A 36 -1.71 -6.41 2.86
C VAL A 36 -1.00 -7.72 2.52
N LEU A 37 -0.71 -8.61 3.49
CA LEU A 37 -0.13 -9.93 3.21
C LEU A 37 -1.02 -10.79 2.31
N ASP A 38 -2.34 -10.69 2.46
CA ASP A 38 -3.29 -11.54 1.74
C ASP A 38 -3.58 -11.05 0.30
N TYR A 39 -3.57 -9.73 0.08
CA TYR A 39 -3.88 -9.15 -1.24
C TYR A 39 -2.67 -8.48 -1.94
N GLY A 40 -1.60 -8.22 -1.22
CA GLY A 40 -0.47 -7.42 -1.68
C GLY A 40 0.40 -8.12 -2.71
N LYS A 41 1.12 -7.33 -3.49
CA LYS A 41 2.11 -7.80 -4.47
C LYS A 41 3.45 -7.14 -4.25
N HIS A 42 4.50 -7.89 -4.59
CA HIS A 42 5.86 -7.40 -4.64
C HIS A 42 6.11 -6.65 -5.94
N PHE A 43 6.70 -5.46 -5.84
CA PHE A 43 7.10 -4.66 -6.99
C PHE A 43 8.59 -4.83 -7.27
N VAL A 44 8.91 -5.50 -8.37
CA VAL A 44 10.28 -5.91 -8.71
C VAL A 44 11.07 -4.77 -9.36
N THR A 45 10.44 -4.04 -10.27
CA THR A 45 11.10 -3.01 -11.07
C THR A 45 10.75 -1.63 -10.51
N LYS A 46 11.75 -0.89 -10.06
CA LYS A 46 11.64 0.53 -9.68
C LYS A 46 12.23 1.39 -10.80
N VAL A 47 11.45 2.32 -11.31
CA VAL A 47 11.90 3.31 -12.30
C VAL A 47 12.00 4.70 -11.67
N LYS A 48 12.75 5.59 -12.33
CA LYS A 48 12.98 6.94 -11.83
C LYS A 48 11.69 7.74 -11.85
N SER A 49 11.36 8.37 -10.72
CA SER A 49 10.22 9.29 -10.66
C SER A 49 10.44 10.51 -11.57
N PRO A 50 9.41 10.92 -12.34
CA PRO A 50 9.49 12.11 -13.17
C PRO A 50 9.46 13.42 -12.36
N PHE A 51 9.18 13.35 -11.05
CA PHE A 51 9.19 14.48 -10.14
C PHE A 51 9.74 14.10 -8.76
N LYS A 52 10.15 15.11 -7.99
CA LYS A 52 10.58 14.95 -6.60
C LYS A 52 9.47 15.44 -5.68
N GLY A 53 8.91 14.53 -4.89
CA GLY A 53 7.92 14.83 -3.87
C GLY A 53 8.54 15.40 -2.60
N LYS A 54 7.69 15.97 -1.73
CA LYS A 54 8.12 16.44 -0.40
C LYS A 54 8.46 15.23 0.49
N PRO A 55 9.63 15.20 1.16
CA PRO A 55 9.97 14.12 2.09
C PRO A 55 8.89 13.93 3.17
N LYS A 56 8.62 12.68 3.54
CA LYS A 56 7.60 12.29 4.53
C LYS A 56 6.14 12.62 4.15
N SER A 57 5.88 12.94 2.88
CA SER A 57 4.55 13.23 2.36
C SER A 57 4.15 12.24 1.26
N CYS A 58 4.51 10.95 1.39
CA CYS A 58 4.35 9.95 0.32
C CYS A 58 2.90 9.82 -0.18
N PHE A 59 1.92 9.71 0.72
CA PHE A 59 0.50 9.64 0.38
C PHE A 59 0.04 10.90 -0.39
N GLU A 60 0.35 12.09 0.14
CA GLU A 60 -0.02 13.36 -0.51
C GLU A 60 0.66 13.53 -1.88
N ASN A 61 1.94 13.20 -1.98
CA ASN A 61 2.71 13.27 -3.23
C ASN A 61 2.07 12.38 -4.31
N CYS A 62 1.71 11.15 -3.95
CA CYS A 62 1.13 10.19 -4.89
C CYS A 62 -0.31 10.54 -5.27
N LEU A 63 -1.15 10.95 -4.31
CA LEU A 63 -2.53 11.36 -4.62
C LEU A 63 -2.57 12.57 -5.56
N LYS A 64 -1.76 13.59 -5.27
CA LYS A 64 -1.68 14.79 -6.13
C LYS A 64 -1.11 14.48 -7.50
N ALA A 65 -0.24 13.48 -7.62
CA ALA A 65 0.35 13.08 -8.89
C ALA A 65 -0.70 12.52 -9.87
N LEU A 66 -1.77 11.88 -9.40
CA LEU A 66 -2.82 11.34 -10.27
C LEU A 66 -3.46 12.42 -11.17
N ILE A 67 -3.50 13.67 -10.71
CA ILE A 67 -4.01 14.81 -11.50
C ILE A 67 -3.10 15.10 -12.70
N ASN A 68 -1.79 15.02 -12.51
CA ASN A 68 -0.80 15.42 -13.52
C ASN A 68 -0.30 14.24 -14.36
N PHE A 69 -0.50 13.01 -13.88
CA PHE A 69 0.01 11.78 -14.49
C PHE A 69 -1.11 10.73 -14.59
N PRO A 70 -2.08 10.89 -15.51
CA PRO A 70 -3.29 10.06 -15.59
C PRO A 70 -3.05 8.60 -16.01
N LYS A 71 -1.80 8.23 -16.33
CA LYS A 71 -1.40 6.85 -16.65
C LYS A 71 -0.75 6.14 -15.46
N LEU A 72 -0.69 6.80 -14.30
CA LEU A 72 -0.13 6.24 -13.08
C LEU A 72 -1.25 5.87 -12.13
N ASN A 73 -1.07 4.73 -11.49
CA ASN A 73 -2.00 4.17 -10.53
C ASN A 73 -1.47 4.38 -9.12
N TYR A 74 -2.37 4.62 -8.18
CA TYR A 74 -2.04 4.84 -6.78
C TYR A 74 -1.85 3.51 -6.06
N CYS A 75 -0.79 3.42 -5.25
CA CYS A 75 -0.45 2.21 -4.52
C CYS A 75 -0.09 2.53 -3.08
N GLU A 76 -0.54 1.69 -2.14
CA GLU A 76 -0.11 1.73 -0.74
C GLU A 76 0.31 0.36 -0.23
N GLY A 77 1.13 0.35 0.80
CA GLY A 77 1.54 -0.86 1.49
C GLY A 77 2.74 -0.55 2.36
N PHE A 78 3.71 -1.45 2.37
CA PHE A 78 4.90 -1.31 3.19
C PHE A 78 6.17 -1.30 2.35
N ALA A 79 7.12 -0.49 2.78
CA ALA A 79 8.44 -0.38 2.18
C ALA A 79 9.56 -0.50 3.21
N ILE A 80 10.68 -1.03 2.76
CA ILE A 80 11.95 -1.08 3.52
C ILE A 80 13.10 -0.68 2.60
N SER A 81 14.26 -0.31 3.13
CA SER A 81 15.51 -0.11 2.37
C SER A 81 16.70 -0.68 3.13
N ASP A 82 17.89 -0.64 2.53
CA ASP A 82 19.11 -1.15 3.20
C ASP A 82 19.36 -0.43 4.54
N ASP A 83 19.09 0.88 4.59
CA ASP A 83 19.29 1.73 5.77
C ASP A 83 18.03 1.91 6.65
N VAL A 84 16.94 1.18 6.38
CA VAL A 84 15.69 1.26 7.15
C VAL A 84 15.35 -0.15 7.62
N ASP A 85 15.37 -0.39 8.93
CA ASP A 85 15.16 -1.74 9.49
C ASP A 85 13.69 -2.03 9.89
N ILE A 86 12.79 -1.07 9.66
CA ILE A 86 11.36 -1.20 9.97
C ILE A 86 10.54 -1.20 8.69
N ALA A 87 9.45 -1.97 8.68
CA ALA A 87 8.44 -1.87 7.63
C ALA A 87 7.70 -0.53 7.78
N VAL A 88 7.88 0.38 6.82
CA VAL A 88 7.26 1.71 6.84
C VAL A 88 5.99 1.68 5.99
N SER A 89 4.86 2.09 6.56
CA SER A 89 3.65 2.35 5.78
C SER A 89 3.93 3.46 4.77
N HIS A 90 3.66 3.19 3.50
CA HIS A 90 4.15 4.02 2.41
C HIS A 90 3.22 3.98 1.21
N ALA A 91 3.27 5.06 0.42
CA ALA A 91 2.57 5.17 -0.85
C ALA A 91 3.54 5.45 -2.00
N TRP A 92 3.23 4.87 -3.15
CA TRP A 92 3.97 5.04 -4.40
C TRP A 92 3.00 4.99 -5.59
N LEU A 93 3.54 5.21 -6.77
CA LEU A 93 2.81 5.13 -8.03
C LEU A 93 3.25 3.91 -8.81
N VAL A 94 2.38 3.41 -9.68
CA VAL A 94 2.66 2.24 -10.54
C VAL A 94 2.18 2.56 -11.95
N ASN A 95 3.03 2.39 -12.96
CA ASN A 95 2.60 2.54 -14.35
C ASN A 95 1.89 1.28 -14.86
N ASN A 96 1.35 1.32 -16.08
CA ASN A 96 0.60 0.18 -16.64
C ASN A 96 1.48 -1.06 -16.91
N ASP A 97 2.80 -0.90 -16.94
CA ASP A 97 3.76 -2.00 -17.08
C ASP A 97 4.09 -2.66 -15.72
N GLY A 98 3.51 -2.17 -14.62
CA GLY A 98 3.74 -2.67 -13.26
C GLY A 98 5.04 -2.17 -12.62
N GLU A 99 5.66 -1.13 -13.20
CA GLU A 99 6.87 -0.54 -12.67
C GLU A 99 6.53 0.48 -11.58
N LEU A 100 7.25 0.37 -10.47
CA LEU A 100 7.10 1.22 -9.30
C LEU A 100 7.80 2.57 -9.50
N ILE A 101 7.11 3.63 -9.12
CA ILE A 101 7.57 5.01 -9.16
C ILE A 101 7.37 5.63 -7.76
N ASP A 102 8.47 5.87 -7.05
CA ASP A 102 8.44 6.51 -5.74
C ASP A 102 8.98 7.95 -5.82
N PRO A 103 8.12 8.97 -5.65
CA PRO A 103 8.57 10.37 -5.66
C PRO A 103 9.21 10.82 -4.35
N THR A 104 9.15 10.02 -3.28
CA THR A 104 9.52 10.40 -1.91
C THR A 104 10.81 9.75 -1.45
N TRP A 105 10.95 8.42 -1.59
CA TRP A 105 12.18 7.70 -1.26
C TRP A 105 13.13 7.67 -2.45
N ILE A 106 13.89 8.76 -2.58
CA ILE A 106 14.87 8.98 -3.66
C ILE A 106 16.28 9.20 -3.10
N GLY A 107 17.30 8.82 -3.88
CA GLY A 107 18.72 8.97 -3.52
C GLY A 107 19.29 7.80 -2.73
N GLU A 108 20.58 7.87 -2.42
CA GLU A 108 21.37 6.76 -1.88
C GLU A 108 20.84 6.18 -0.56
N ARG A 109 20.24 7.01 0.30
CA ARG A 109 19.64 6.57 1.58
C ARG A 109 18.53 5.52 1.41
N PHE A 110 17.91 5.44 0.23
CA PHE A 110 16.84 4.49 -0.05
C PHE A 110 17.26 3.45 -1.11
N LYS A 111 18.57 3.21 -1.22
CA LYS A 111 19.11 2.10 -2.00
C LYS A 111 18.61 0.76 -1.46
N GLY A 112 18.45 -0.20 -2.37
CA GLY A 112 17.88 -1.51 -2.05
C GLY A 112 16.41 -1.46 -1.63
N SER A 113 15.71 -0.34 -1.85
CA SER A 113 14.32 -0.21 -1.44
C SER A 113 13.42 -1.30 -2.05
N THR A 114 12.62 -1.94 -1.20
CA THR A 114 11.70 -3.01 -1.55
C THR A 114 10.30 -2.66 -1.08
N TYR A 115 9.30 -2.98 -1.90
CA TYR A 115 7.93 -2.52 -1.73
C TYR A 115 6.95 -3.68 -1.90
N PHE A 116 6.00 -3.77 -0.99
CA PHE A 116 4.95 -4.78 -1.01
C PHE A 116 3.61 -4.13 -0.67
N GLY A 117 2.64 -4.19 -1.58
CA GLY A 117 1.41 -3.43 -1.43
C GLY A 117 0.33 -3.66 -2.48
N LEU A 118 -0.65 -2.78 -2.47
CA LEU A 118 -1.93 -2.87 -3.16
C LEU A 118 -2.10 -1.71 -4.11
N VAL A 119 -2.52 -1.99 -5.33
CA VAL A 119 -2.79 -0.98 -6.35
C VAL A 119 -4.29 -0.74 -6.36
N PHE A 120 -4.69 0.50 -6.12
CA PHE A 120 -6.09 0.88 -6.05
C PHE A 120 -6.58 1.46 -7.37
N THR A 121 -7.89 1.32 -7.63
CA THR A 121 -8.53 2.05 -8.72
C THR A 121 -8.57 3.55 -8.41
N GLU A 122 -8.51 4.38 -9.44
CA GLU A 122 -8.59 5.84 -9.25
C GLU A 122 -9.93 6.26 -8.62
N ASP A 123 -11.03 5.62 -9.02
CA ASP A 123 -12.37 5.89 -8.47
C ASP A 123 -12.41 5.64 -6.97
N PHE A 124 -11.89 4.50 -6.51
CA PHE A 124 -11.86 4.17 -5.08
C PHE A 124 -10.95 5.12 -4.30
N VAL A 125 -9.79 5.48 -4.85
CA VAL A 125 -8.88 6.45 -4.23
C VAL A 125 -9.57 7.80 -4.04
N ARG A 126 -10.29 8.28 -5.06
CA ARG A 126 -11.05 9.54 -5.00
C ARG A 126 -12.20 9.46 -4.00
N GLU A 127 -12.92 8.34 -3.98
CA GLU A 127 -14.00 8.07 -3.02
C GLU A 127 -13.49 8.17 -1.57
N ILE A 128 -12.44 7.42 -1.24
CA ILE A 128 -11.87 7.40 0.11
C ILE A 128 -11.27 8.75 0.50
N ALA A 129 -10.54 9.41 -0.40
CA ALA A 129 -9.98 10.74 -0.13
C ALA A 129 -11.10 11.77 0.14
N GLN A 130 -12.21 11.70 -0.60
CA GLN A 130 -13.37 12.57 -0.36
C GLN A 130 -14.09 12.25 0.95
N LYS A 131 -14.26 10.97 1.28
CA LYS A 131 -14.95 10.50 2.49
C LYS A 131 -14.16 10.83 3.75
N THR A 132 -12.87 10.52 3.78
CA THR A 132 -12.01 10.63 4.96
C THR A 132 -11.31 11.98 5.10
N LYS A 133 -11.21 12.76 4.00
CA LYS A 133 -10.35 13.96 3.89
C LYS A 133 -8.86 13.68 4.14
N CYS A 134 -8.44 12.42 4.04
CA CYS A 134 -7.05 11.98 4.18
C CYS A 134 -6.45 11.64 2.81
N TYR A 135 -5.12 11.68 2.72
CA TYR A 135 -4.40 11.27 1.52
C TYR A 135 -4.19 9.76 1.43
N GLY A 136 -4.05 9.09 2.59
CA GLY A 136 -3.81 7.65 2.67
C GLY A 136 -5.10 6.86 2.89
N ILE A 137 -5.17 5.65 2.37
CA ILE A 137 -6.32 4.73 2.45
C ILE A 137 -6.15 3.79 3.64
N LEU A 138 -5.07 3.00 3.67
CA LEU A 138 -4.88 1.90 4.63
C LEU A 138 -4.69 2.41 6.06
N ASP A 139 -3.81 3.41 6.25
CA ASP A 139 -3.51 3.97 7.58
C ASP A 139 -4.68 4.77 8.17
N ASN A 140 -5.60 5.23 7.32
CA ASN A 140 -6.75 6.04 7.72
C ASN A 140 -8.07 5.28 7.66
N ASP A 141 -8.05 3.94 7.58
CA ASP A 141 -9.28 3.13 7.55
C ASP A 141 -10.14 3.34 8.81
N PHE A 142 -9.57 3.75 9.93
CA PHE A 142 -10.33 4.15 11.12
C PHE A 142 -11.27 5.35 10.88
N MET A 143 -10.88 6.27 9.99
CA MET A 143 -11.74 7.37 9.53
C MET A 143 -12.87 6.88 8.63
N ASN A 144 -12.75 5.65 8.13
CA ASN A 144 -13.74 4.92 7.35
C ASN A 144 -14.43 3.82 8.17
N GLU A 145 -14.55 4.01 9.49
CA GLU A 145 -15.20 3.05 10.41
C GLU A 145 -14.59 1.65 10.37
N HIS A 146 -13.32 1.55 10.00
CA HIS A 146 -12.58 0.31 9.79
C HIS A 146 -13.20 -0.62 8.74
N GLN A 147 -13.91 -0.10 7.74
CA GLN A 147 -14.60 -0.93 6.74
C GLN A 147 -13.65 -1.92 6.04
N LEU A 148 -12.42 -1.52 5.70
CA LEU A 148 -11.49 -2.43 5.02
C LEU A 148 -11.07 -3.59 5.92
N LEU A 149 -10.82 -3.33 7.21
CA LEU A 149 -10.49 -4.39 8.15
C LEU A 149 -11.71 -5.24 8.54
N ARG A 150 -12.91 -4.65 8.56
CA ARG A 150 -14.14 -5.34 8.92
C ARG A 150 -14.64 -6.25 7.80
N GLU A 151 -14.62 -5.77 6.57
CA GLU A 151 -15.35 -6.35 5.43
C GLU A 151 -14.43 -6.72 4.25
N GLY A 152 -13.14 -6.40 4.32
CA GLY A 152 -12.22 -6.55 3.21
C GLY A 152 -12.38 -5.45 2.16
N PHE A 153 -11.83 -5.69 0.97
CA PHE A 153 -11.92 -4.73 -0.14
C PHE A 153 -13.23 -4.89 -0.92
N PRO A 154 -13.98 -3.80 -1.21
CA PRO A 154 -15.11 -3.88 -2.11
C PRO A 154 -14.61 -4.20 -3.54
N PRO A 155 -15.47 -4.76 -4.43
CA PRO A 155 -15.04 -5.27 -5.75
C PRO A 155 -14.36 -4.23 -6.65
N HIS A 156 -14.66 -2.94 -6.47
CA HIS A 156 -14.08 -1.85 -7.26
C HIS A 156 -12.82 -1.24 -6.65
N ALA A 157 -12.38 -1.66 -5.46
CA ALA A 157 -11.25 -1.02 -4.77
C ALA A 157 -9.90 -1.33 -5.40
N LEU A 158 -9.64 -2.61 -5.70
CA LEU A 158 -8.35 -3.05 -6.21
C LEU A 158 -8.31 -3.03 -7.73
N HIS A 159 -7.20 -2.56 -8.29
CA HIS A 159 -7.05 -2.41 -9.73
C HIS A 159 -6.92 -3.78 -10.42
N PRO A 160 -7.80 -4.13 -11.38
CA PRO A 160 -7.95 -5.51 -11.86
C PRO A 160 -6.76 -6.05 -12.66
N ILE A 161 -5.98 -5.18 -13.31
CA ILE A 161 -4.73 -5.56 -13.98
C ILE A 161 -3.72 -6.11 -12.96
N PHE A 162 -3.64 -5.49 -11.79
CA PHE A 162 -2.67 -5.85 -10.77
C PHE A 162 -3.22 -6.90 -9.81
N HIS A 163 -4.54 -6.96 -9.62
CA HIS A 163 -5.22 -7.86 -8.72
C HIS A 163 -6.28 -8.62 -9.51
N SER A 164 -5.84 -9.61 -10.28
CA SER A 164 -6.74 -10.51 -11.00
C SER A 164 -7.73 -11.07 -10.00
N SER A 165 -9.03 -10.98 -10.31
CA SER A 165 -10.18 -11.22 -9.44
C SER A 165 -9.83 -12.20 -8.32
N VAL A 166 -9.67 -11.64 -7.12
CA VAL A 166 -9.73 -12.41 -5.89
C VAL A 166 -10.99 -13.24 -6.02
N ASN A 167 -10.88 -14.56 -5.92
CA ASN A 167 -12.05 -15.44 -5.82
C ASN A 167 -12.92 -14.87 -4.69
N VAL A 168 -13.97 -14.15 -5.05
CA VAL A 168 -15.07 -13.87 -4.14
C VAL A 168 -15.66 -15.24 -3.88
N PRO A 169 -15.59 -15.79 -2.67
CA PRO A 169 -16.27 -17.04 -2.38
C PRO A 169 -17.75 -16.82 -2.67
N GLU A 170 -18.34 -17.68 -3.51
CA GLU A 170 -19.79 -17.78 -3.67
C GLU A 170 -20.49 -18.02 -2.33
#